data_AF-W0ZDL5-F1
#
_entry.id   AF-W0ZDL5-F1
#
_cell.length_a   1.000
_cell.length_b   1.000
_cell.length_c   1.000
_cell.angle_alpha   90.00
_cell.angle_beta   90.00
_cell.angle_gamma   90.00
#
_symmetry.space_group_name_H-M   'P 1'
#
loop_
_entity.id
_entity.type
_entity.pdbx_description
1 polymer ?
#
loop_
_entity_poly.entity_id
_entity_poly.type
_entity_poly.pdbx_seq_one_letter_code
_entity_poly.pdbx_strand_id
1 'polypeptide(L)'
;MSGAGPATSVPFDARPLIEPARAADIRAFTTRLRAEGRLGSPFSGTQGVQLVLLIVVGGVFALVFLSIFGTIAGAMVTSGSVGWLFVLPVLLVFAAIGAIVWLVVRSFSGGRERWYRLARFAEANAMSYVPALASPGLPGMIFSQGHSRSARDLVRGEQPRFVEFANYRYVTGSGKNQSTHKWGYVAIKLDVPLPHILLDAVGNNGLFGSNLPTSFDRDQRLSLEGDFDKYFSLFCPRGYERDALYLFTPDIMARFIDNAAELDVEIVDDWLFLYAKRDLSTLDPATWAWLFATVGALLEKFAQWSRWRDDRLAADASARAAGAVGAGFVAGGVADPFAAAPDLRPPPGVAPEGRRLKRRVSVLGIIAVVVFVAVWVVTIFF
;
A
#
# COMPACT_ATOMS: atom_id res chain seq x y z
N MET A 1 21.75 29.64 -14.41
CA MET A 1 22.05 28.21 -14.30
C MET A 1 23.03 28.04 -13.15
N SER A 2 22.53 27.77 -11.95
CA SER A 2 23.36 27.50 -10.77
C SER A 2 22.84 26.18 -10.21
N GLY A 3 23.72 25.18 -10.21
CA GLY A 3 23.38 23.78 -9.97
C GLY A 3 22.83 23.55 -8.56
N ALA A 4 21.81 22.70 -8.48
CA ALA A 4 21.40 22.07 -7.25
C ALA A 4 22.62 21.31 -6.67
N GLY A 5 23.03 21.67 -5.45
CA GLY A 5 24.01 20.89 -4.72
C GLY A 5 23.48 19.47 -4.47
N PRO A 6 24.34 18.44 -4.41
CA PRO A 6 23.90 17.10 -4.10
C PRO A 6 23.23 17.10 -2.72
N ALA A 7 21.97 16.66 -2.68
CA ALA A 7 21.29 16.37 -1.42
C ALA A 7 22.19 15.46 -0.60
N THR A 8 22.55 15.89 0.61
CA THR A 8 23.34 15.10 1.57
C THR A 8 22.63 13.77 1.79
N SER A 9 23.16 12.70 1.18
CA SER A 9 22.62 11.37 1.36
C SER A 9 22.84 10.95 2.81
N VAL A 10 21.78 10.52 3.48
CA VAL A 10 21.91 9.86 4.77
C VAL A 10 22.80 8.63 4.56
N PRO A 11 23.94 8.50 5.25
CA PRO A 11 24.81 7.35 5.05
C PRO A 11 24.07 6.08 5.47
N PHE A 12 23.98 5.11 4.56
CA PHE A 12 23.32 3.82 4.79
C PHE A 12 24.15 2.69 4.16
N ASP A 13 24.07 1.48 4.74
CA ASP A 13 24.79 0.31 4.26
C ASP A 13 23.98 -0.43 3.18
N ALA A 14 24.32 -0.19 1.92
CA ALA A 14 23.69 -0.85 0.78
C ALA A 14 24.31 -2.21 0.41
N ARG A 15 25.46 -2.58 1.00
CA ARG A 15 26.22 -3.77 0.59
C ARG A 15 25.40 -5.07 0.61
N PRO A 16 24.54 -5.33 1.63
CA PRO A 16 23.74 -6.55 1.67
C PRO A 16 22.79 -6.74 0.48
N LEU A 17 22.45 -5.67 -0.25
CA LEU A 17 21.60 -5.74 -1.42
C LEU A 17 22.32 -6.37 -2.62
N ILE A 18 23.64 -6.18 -2.76
CA ILE A 18 24.41 -6.54 -3.95
C ILE A 18 25.46 -7.63 -3.71
N GLU A 19 25.94 -7.81 -2.48
CA GLU A 19 27.00 -8.78 -2.17
C GLU A 19 26.59 -10.22 -2.52
N PRO A 20 27.50 -11.08 -3.02
CA PRO A 20 27.18 -12.47 -3.32
C PRO A 20 26.64 -13.21 -2.07
N ALA A 21 25.45 -13.80 -2.18
CA ALA A 21 24.83 -14.56 -1.10
C ALA A 21 25.05 -16.06 -1.31
N ARG A 22 25.56 -16.78 -0.30
CA ARG A 22 25.72 -18.23 -0.38
C ARG A 22 24.36 -18.91 -0.31
N ALA A 23 24.13 -19.90 -1.18
CA ALA A 23 22.87 -20.67 -1.19
C ALA A 23 22.55 -21.36 0.15
N ALA A 24 23.57 -21.73 0.93
CA ALA A 24 23.40 -22.29 2.26
C ALA A 24 22.75 -21.29 3.25
N ASP A 25 23.17 -20.02 3.21
CA ASP A 25 22.66 -18.99 4.13
C ASP A 25 21.20 -18.63 3.79
N ILE A 26 20.89 -18.52 2.49
CA ILE A 26 19.52 -18.28 2.01
C ILE A 26 18.59 -19.41 2.47
N ARG A 27 19.05 -20.67 2.39
CA ARG A 27 18.27 -21.84 2.86
C ARG A 27 18.09 -21.83 4.37
N ALA A 28 19.14 -21.54 5.14
CA ALA A 28 19.06 -21.44 6.59
C ALA A 28 18.07 -20.34 7.03
N PHE A 29 18.20 -19.15 6.44
CA PHE A 29 17.32 -18.01 6.68
C PHE A 29 15.86 -18.32 6.37
N THR A 30 15.57 -18.89 5.20
CA THR A 30 14.19 -19.23 4.84
C THR A 30 13.61 -20.35 5.69
N THR A 31 14.42 -21.29 6.16
CA THR A 31 13.98 -22.34 7.09
C THR A 31 13.60 -21.74 8.43
N ARG A 32 14.40 -20.80 8.94
CA ARG A 32 14.09 -20.03 10.16
C ARG A 32 12.79 -19.24 10.03
N LEU A 33 12.61 -18.49 8.94
CA LEU A 33 11.37 -17.73 8.72
C LEU A 33 10.11 -18.61 8.66
N ARG A 34 10.21 -19.83 8.11
CA ARG A 34 9.10 -20.79 8.13
C ARG A 34 8.83 -21.31 9.55
N ALA A 35 9.87 -21.63 10.30
CA ALA A 35 9.74 -22.09 11.69
C ALA A 35 9.11 -21.03 12.60
N GLU A 36 9.41 -19.74 12.35
CA GLU A 36 8.80 -18.60 13.04
C GLU A 36 7.36 -18.28 12.57
N GLY A 37 6.83 -19.01 11.58
CA GLY A 37 5.50 -18.74 11.02
C GLY A 37 5.38 -17.44 10.21
N ARG A 38 6.51 -16.80 9.87
CA ARG A 38 6.59 -15.50 9.18
C ARG A 38 6.44 -15.62 7.66
N LEU A 39 6.41 -16.84 7.14
CA LEU A 39 6.10 -17.15 5.76
C LEU A 39 4.72 -17.80 5.69
N GLY A 40 3.78 -17.13 5.02
CA GLY A 40 2.47 -17.70 4.74
C GLY A 40 2.56 -19.00 3.94
N SER A 41 1.62 -19.91 4.14
CA SER A 41 1.56 -21.16 3.38
C SER A 41 1.40 -20.85 1.88
N PRO A 42 2.18 -21.49 0.98
CA PRO A 42 2.00 -21.33 -0.46
C PRO A 42 0.61 -21.81 -0.95
N PHE A 43 -0.12 -22.55 -0.11
CA PHE A 43 -1.47 -23.05 -0.36
C PHE A 43 -2.57 -22.15 0.21
N SER A 44 -2.23 -21.03 0.85
CA SER A 44 -3.20 -20.10 1.43
C SER A 44 -3.58 -18.96 0.45
N GLY A 45 -4.84 -18.50 0.52
CA GLY A 45 -5.38 -17.46 -0.35
C GLY A 45 -5.74 -17.92 -1.77
N THR A 46 -6.25 -17.00 -2.60
CA THR A 46 -6.75 -17.31 -3.96
C THR A 46 -5.68 -17.92 -4.87
N GLN A 47 -4.43 -17.49 -4.75
CA GLN A 47 -3.30 -18.07 -5.50
C GLN A 47 -2.95 -19.49 -5.01
N GLY A 48 -3.08 -19.75 -3.71
CA GLY A 48 -2.92 -21.08 -3.14
C GLY A 48 -4.02 -22.04 -3.60
N VAL A 49 -5.27 -21.59 -3.64
CA VAL A 49 -6.39 -22.38 -4.18
C VAL A 49 -6.19 -22.68 -5.67
N GLN A 50 -5.75 -21.70 -6.47
CA GLN A 50 -5.41 -21.93 -7.89
C GLN A 50 -4.26 -22.93 -8.04
N LEU A 51 -3.24 -22.86 -7.19
CA LEU A 51 -2.13 -23.81 -7.20
C LEU A 51 -2.60 -25.22 -6.82
N VAL A 52 -3.40 -25.36 -5.76
CA VAL A 52 -3.99 -26.66 -5.36
C VAL A 52 -4.87 -27.20 -6.48
N LEU A 53 -5.73 -26.38 -7.07
CA LEU A 53 -6.58 -26.77 -8.19
C LEU A 53 -5.74 -27.24 -9.39
N LEU A 54 -4.67 -26.52 -9.73
CA LEU A 54 -3.76 -26.91 -10.81
C LEU A 54 -3.08 -28.25 -10.52
N ILE A 55 -2.62 -28.47 -9.28
CA ILE A 55 -2.03 -29.75 -8.85
C ILE A 55 -3.06 -30.88 -8.91
N VAL A 56 -4.28 -30.65 -8.42
CA VAL A 56 -5.36 -31.66 -8.41
C VAL A 56 -5.81 -31.98 -9.83
N VAL A 57 -6.12 -30.98 -10.65
CA VAL A 57 -6.54 -31.16 -12.05
C VAL A 57 -5.42 -31.80 -12.86
N GLY A 58 -4.18 -31.32 -12.70
CA GLY A 58 -3.01 -31.91 -13.35
C GLY A 58 -2.77 -33.37 -12.93
N GLY A 59 -2.94 -33.67 -11.64
CA GLY A 59 -2.81 -35.03 -11.11
C GLY A 59 -3.90 -35.98 -11.62
N VAL A 60 -5.16 -35.54 -11.65
CA VAL A 60 -6.27 -36.30 -12.24
C VAL A 60 -6.03 -36.53 -13.73
N PHE A 61 -5.61 -35.50 -14.47
CA PHE A 61 -5.30 -35.62 -15.88
C PHE A 61 -4.13 -36.60 -16.14
N ALA A 62 -3.09 -36.55 -15.31
CA ALA A 62 -1.97 -37.49 -15.37
C ALA A 62 -2.41 -38.94 -15.11
N LEU A 63 -3.27 -39.17 -14.10
CA LEU A 63 -3.83 -40.48 -13.79
C LEU A 63 -4.68 -41.05 -14.93
N VAL A 64 -5.57 -40.23 -15.49
CA VAL A 64 -6.41 -40.62 -16.63
C VAL A 64 -5.54 -40.88 -17.87
N PHE A 65 -4.57 -40.02 -18.13
CA PHE A 65 -3.65 -40.21 -19.25
C PHE A 65 -2.83 -41.49 -19.11
N LEU A 66 -2.24 -41.75 -17.93
CA LEU A 66 -1.41 -42.91 -17.67
C LEU A 66 -2.21 -44.22 -17.74
N SER A 67 -3.48 -44.21 -17.30
CA SER A 67 -4.36 -45.39 -17.39
C SER A 67 -4.78 -45.68 -18.84
N ILE A 68 -5.17 -44.67 -19.62
CA ILE A 68 -5.53 -44.85 -21.04
C ILE A 68 -4.30 -45.31 -21.85
N PHE A 69 -3.16 -44.62 -21.71
CA PHE A 69 -1.96 -45.01 -22.44
C PHE A 69 -1.37 -46.33 -21.95
N GLY A 70 -1.48 -46.65 -20.66
CA GLY A 70 -1.06 -47.93 -20.10
C GLY A 70 -1.85 -49.10 -20.66
N THR A 71 -3.19 -48.96 -20.78
CA THR A 71 -4.04 -50.00 -21.37
C THR A 71 -3.77 -50.19 -22.86
N ILE A 72 -3.60 -49.10 -23.63
CA ILE A 72 -3.26 -49.16 -25.06
C ILE A 72 -1.87 -49.79 -25.28
N ALA A 73 -0.88 -49.39 -24.48
CA ALA A 73 0.46 -49.96 -24.54
C ALA A 73 0.46 -51.47 -24.20
N GLY A 74 -0.30 -51.88 -23.17
CA GLY A 74 -0.45 -53.30 -22.82
C GLY A 74 -1.11 -54.14 -23.93
N ALA A 75 -2.14 -53.59 -24.58
CA ALA A 75 -2.79 -54.24 -25.73
C ALA A 75 -1.84 -54.35 -26.92
N MET A 76 -1.01 -53.34 -27.18
CA MET A 76 -0.04 -53.33 -28.28
C MET A 76 1.13 -54.29 -28.07
N VAL A 77 1.59 -54.46 -26.83
CA VAL A 77 2.62 -55.45 -26.46
C VAL A 77 2.11 -56.87 -26.68
N THR A 78 0.86 -57.15 -26.29
CA THR A 78 0.24 -58.47 -26.50
C THR A 78 -0.04 -58.76 -27.99
N SER A 79 -0.23 -57.74 -28.83
CA SER A 79 -0.38 -57.89 -30.29
C SER A 79 0.94 -57.90 -31.08
N GLY A 80 2.11 -57.93 -30.43
CA GLY A 80 3.42 -57.99 -31.08
C GLY A 80 3.82 -56.73 -31.88
N SER A 81 3.13 -55.61 -31.63
CA SER A 81 3.32 -54.34 -32.32
C SER A 81 4.44 -53.53 -31.66
N VAL A 82 5.05 -52.58 -32.39
CA VAL A 82 6.19 -51.78 -31.89
C VAL A 82 5.75 -50.77 -30.81
N GLY A 83 5.68 -51.24 -29.56
CA GLY A 83 5.19 -50.49 -28.39
C GLY A 83 6.01 -49.26 -27.96
N TRP A 84 7.21 -49.06 -28.52
CA TRP A 84 8.08 -47.92 -28.17
C TRP A 84 7.49 -46.55 -28.59
N LEU A 85 6.60 -46.52 -29.59
CA LEU A 85 5.92 -45.30 -30.02
C LEU A 85 5.01 -44.70 -28.91
N PHE A 86 4.59 -45.51 -27.93
CA PHE A 86 3.78 -45.07 -26.79
C PHE A 86 4.60 -44.65 -25.57
N VAL A 87 5.91 -44.91 -25.56
CA VAL A 87 6.82 -44.42 -24.51
C VAL A 87 7.02 -42.92 -24.63
N LEU A 88 7.04 -42.40 -25.86
CA LEU A 88 7.33 -41.00 -26.15
C LEU A 88 6.24 -40.02 -25.63
N PRO A 89 4.92 -40.29 -25.81
CA PRO A 89 3.86 -39.50 -25.18
C PRO A 89 3.89 -39.52 -23.65
N VAL A 90 4.18 -40.68 -23.04
CA VAL A 90 4.27 -40.82 -21.58
C VAL A 90 5.45 -40.00 -21.03
N LEU A 91 6.61 -40.08 -21.67
CA LEU A 91 7.78 -39.27 -21.31
C LEU A 91 7.50 -37.77 -21.49
N LEU A 92 6.78 -37.36 -22.54
CA LEU A 92 6.38 -35.97 -22.74
C LEU A 92 5.47 -35.46 -21.62
N VAL A 93 4.54 -36.28 -21.12
CA VAL A 93 3.69 -35.91 -19.98
C VAL A 93 4.50 -35.79 -18.69
N PHE A 94 5.41 -36.72 -18.41
CA PHE A 94 6.31 -36.58 -17.26
C PHE A 94 7.23 -35.36 -17.36
N ALA A 95 7.76 -35.07 -18.55
CA ALA A 95 8.55 -33.88 -18.81
C ALA A 95 7.72 -32.59 -18.62
N ALA A 96 6.47 -32.57 -19.09
CA ALA A 96 5.56 -31.45 -18.92
C ALA A 96 5.20 -31.22 -17.43
N ILE A 97 4.89 -32.29 -16.69
CA ILE A 97 4.64 -32.22 -15.24
C ILE A 97 5.90 -31.73 -14.52
N GLY A 98 7.07 -32.29 -14.84
CA GLY A 98 8.36 -31.86 -14.30
C GLY A 98 8.65 -30.39 -14.57
N ALA A 99 8.37 -29.90 -15.79
CA ALA A 99 8.51 -28.50 -16.16
C ALA A 99 7.54 -27.59 -15.40
N ILE A 100 6.28 -27.99 -15.23
CA ILE A 100 5.28 -27.25 -14.44
C ILE A 100 5.71 -27.16 -12.97
N VAL A 101 6.09 -28.29 -12.37
CA VAL A 101 6.58 -28.33 -10.98
C VAL A 101 7.82 -27.47 -10.83
N TRP A 102 8.76 -27.55 -11.77
CA TRP A 102 9.96 -26.72 -11.79
C TRP A 102 9.63 -25.22 -11.90
N LEU A 103 8.71 -24.82 -12.78
CA LEU A 103 8.25 -23.44 -12.92
C LEU A 103 7.57 -22.92 -11.65
N VAL A 104 6.73 -23.74 -11.03
CA VAL A 104 6.07 -23.43 -9.75
C VAL A 104 7.13 -23.23 -8.66
N VAL A 105 8.02 -24.20 -8.48
CA VAL A 105 9.11 -24.14 -7.47
C VAL A 105 10.02 -22.93 -7.72
N ARG A 106 10.31 -22.62 -8.99
CA ARG A 106 11.11 -21.46 -9.41
C ARG A 106 10.42 -20.14 -9.08
N SER A 107 9.12 -20.04 -9.28
CA SER A 107 8.32 -18.87 -8.89
C SER A 107 8.36 -18.62 -7.39
N PHE A 108 8.40 -19.68 -6.57
CA PHE A 108 8.61 -19.60 -5.12
C PHE A 108 10.08 -19.48 -4.69
N SER A 109 11.06 -19.70 -5.57
CA SER A 109 12.49 -19.63 -5.23
C SER A 109 13.09 -18.24 -5.43
N GLY A 110 12.61 -17.48 -6.42
CA GLY A 110 13.10 -16.12 -6.69
C GLY A 110 12.93 -15.14 -5.53
N GLY A 111 11.92 -15.35 -4.66
CA GLY A 111 11.71 -14.53 -3.48
C GLY A 111 12.74 -14.76 -2.36
N ARG A 112 13.37 -15.94 -2.28
CA ARG A 112 14.17 -16.34 -1.11
C ARG A 112 15.45 -15.52 -0.95
N GLU A 113 16.17 -15.34 -2.06
CA GLU A 113 17.38 -14.52 -2.07
C GLU A 113 17.04 -13.07 -1.79
N ARG A 114 15.98 -12.55 -2.41
CA ARG A 114 15.49 -11.20 -2.16
C ARG A 114 15.15 -10.96 -0.69
N TRP A 115 14.41 -11.88 -0.07
CA TRP A 115 14.08 -11.79 1.36
C TRP A 115 15.33 -11.79 2.24
N TYR A 116 16.30 -12.64 1.91
CA TYR A 116 17.57 -12.70 2.63
C TYR A 116 18.34 -11.39 2.53
N ARG A 117 18.50 -10.86 1.32
CA ARG A 117 19.20 -9.58 1.05
C ARG A 117 18.51 -8.41 1.74
N LEU A 118 17.19 -8.30 1.64
CA LEU A 118 16.41 -7.26 2.30
C LEU A 118 16.45 -7.37 3.83
N ALA A 119 16.44 -8.57 4.38
CA ALA A 119 16.58 -8.77 5.82
C ALA A 119 17.95 -8.33 6.33
N ARG A 120 19.02 -8.70 5.62
CA ARG A 120 20.39 -8.29 5.95
C ARG A 120 20.59 -6.79 5.76
N PHE A 121 19.98 -6.21 4.74
CA PHE A 121 19.97 -4.77 4.50
C PHE A 121 19.26 -4.04 5.64
N ALA A 122 18.06 -4.49 6.04
CA ALA A 122 17.34 -3.90 7.15
C ALA A 122 18.17 -3.97 8.44
N GLU A 123 18.72 -5.14 8.77
CA GLU A 123 19.57 -5.35 9.94
C GLU A 123 20.80 -4.43 9.94
N ALA A 124 21.51 -4.31 8.80
CA ALA A 124 22.68 -3.45 8.65
C ALA A 124 22.37 -1.96 8.85
N ASN A 125 21.11 -1.56 8.69
CA ASN A 125 20.64 -0.19 8.83
C ASN A 125 19.72 0.00 10.05
N ALA A 126 19.81 -0.88 11.05
CA ALA A 126 19.02 -0.84 12.29
C ALA A 126 17.49 -0.81 12.08
N MET A 127 17.03 -1.45 11.00
CA MET A 127 15.63 -1.64 10.66
C MET A 127 15.24 -3.11 10.79
N SER A 128 13.94 -3.38 10.82
CA SER A 128 13.40 -4.74 10.79
C SER A 128 12.82 -5.07 9.41
N TYR A 129 12.83 -6.36 9.06
CA TYR A 129 12.27 -6.84 7.80
C TYR A 129 11.12 -7.82 8.07
N VAL A 130 9.99 -7.64 7.38
CA VAL A 130 8.84 -8.55 7.39
C VAL A 130 8.54 -8.98 5.94
N PRO A 131 8.61 -10.28 5.60
CA PRO A 131 8.44 -10.73 4.22
C PRO A 131 7.07 -10.41 3.62
N ALA A 132 6.00 -10.59 4.41
CA ALA A 132 4.64 -10.32 3.98
C ALA A 132 3.73 -10.05 5.18
N LEU A 133 2.72 -9.22 4.94
CA LEU A 133 1.62 -8.95 5.86
C LEU A 133 0.30 -9.00 5.09
N ALA A 134 -0.63 -9.84 5.54
CA ALA A 134 -1.96 -9.94 4.95
C ALA A 134 -2.85 -8.81 5.51
N SER A 135 -3.63 -8.17 4.64
CA SER A 135 -4.58 -7.10 4.99
C SER A 135 -4.01 -6.06 5.97
N PRO A 136 -2.96 -5.31 5.59
CA PRO A 136 -2.41 -4.26 6.46
C PRO A 136 -3.49 -3.25 6.86
N GLY A 137 -3.60 -2.97 8.16
CA GLY A 137 -4.63 -2.10 8.76
C GLY A 137 -4.29 -0.61 8.72
N LEU A 138 -3.66 -0.14 7.64
CA LEU A 138 -3.26 1.27 7.48
C LEU A 138 -4.44 2.12 6.96
N PRO A 139 -4.59 3.39 7.39
CA PRO A 139 -5.74 4.23 7.03
C PRO A 139 -5.71 4.82 5.61
N GLY A 140 -4.57 4.71 4.90
CA GLY A 140 -4.38 5.29 3.57
C GLY A 140 -5.33 4.75 2.49
N MET A 141 -5.57 5.56 1.46
CA MET A 141 -6.61 5.35 0.45
C MET A 141 -6.49 4.03 -0.33
N ILE A 142 -5.27 3.50 -0.51
CA ILE A 142 -5.04 2.24 -1.22
C ILE A 142 -5.37 1.00 -0.37
N PHE A 143 -5.30 1.11 0.96
CA PHE A 143 -5.36 -0.03 1.87
C PHE A 143 -6.78 -0.55 2.10
N SER A 144 -7.81 0.26 1.80
CA SER A 144 -9.23 -0.13 1.89
C SER A 144 -9.81 -0.67 0.58
N GLN A 145 -9.01 -0.75 -0.49
CA GLN A 145 -9.50 -1.11 -1.83
C GLN A 145 -9.50 -2.62 -2.07
N GLY A 146 -10.56 -3.09 -2.72
CA GLY A 146 -10.66 -4.46 -3.23
C GLY A 146 -10.51 -5.56 -2.16
N HIS A 147 -10.05 -6.72 -2.60
CA HIS A 147 -9.82 -7.89 -1.75
C HIS A 147 -8.41 -8.48 -1.98
N SER A 148 -8.10 -9.57 -1.27
CA SER A 148 -6.79 -10.25 -1.34
C SER A 148 -5.60 -9.31 -1.10
N ARG A 149 -5.79 -8.37 -0.17
CA ARG A 149 -4.86 -7.29 0.17
C ARG A 149 -3.61 -7.85 0.86
N SER A 150 -2.44 -7.42 0.42
CA SER A 150 -1.18 -7.88 1.01
C SER A 150 -0.04 -6.89 0.77
N ALA A 151 0.64 -6.52 1.85
CA ALA A 151 1.95 -5.89 1.81
C ALA A 151 3.04 -6.97 1.78
N ARG A 152 4.14 -6.68 1.10
CA ARG A 152 5.30 -7.55 0.93
C ARG A 152 6.57 -6.73 1.05
N ASP A 153 7.64 -7.41 1.43
CA ASP A 153 8.98 -6.85 1.56
C ASP A 153 9.02 -5.61 2.46
N LEU A 154 8.35 -5.67 3.60
CA LEU A 154 8.26 -4.53 4.51
C LEU A 154 9.60 -4.35 5.21
N VAL A 155 10.18 -3.16 5.10
CA VAL A 155 11.35 -2.72 5.87
C VAL A 155 10.90 -1.60 6.79
N ARG A 156 11.12 -1.74 8.09
CA ARG A 156 10.59 -0.83 9.13
C ARG A 156 11.69 -0.24 9.98
N GLY A 157 11.77 1.07 10.04
CA GLY A 157 12.53 1.81 11.04
C GLY A 157 11.62 2.27 12.17
N GLU A 158 12.07 2.13 13.42
CA GLU A 158 11.29 2.50 14.62
C GLU A 158 11.73 3.86 15.19
N GLN A 159 12.94 4.32 14.86
CA GLN A 159 13.59 5.50 15.45
C GLN A 159 14.10 6.45 14.36
N PRO A 160 14.02 7.78 14.56
CA PRO A 160 13.37 8.47 15.68
C PRO A 160 11.82 8.41 15.61
N ARG A 161 11.29 7.86 14.52
CA ARG A 161 9.86 7.79 14.20
C ARG A 161 9.61 6.51 13.40
N PHE A 162 8.44 5.92 13.55
CA PHE A 162 8.06 4.79 12.73
C PHE A 162 7.98 5.15 11.24
N VAL A 163 8.74 4.43 10.42
CA VAL A 163 8.71 4.50 8.96
C VAL A 163 8.68 3.08 8.41
N GLU A 164 7.78 2.80 7.47
CA GLU A 164 7.67 1.51 6.78
C GLU A 164 7.79 1.71 5.27
N PHE A 165 8.73 1.01 4.64
CA PHE A 165 8.89 0.92 3.19
C PHE A 165 8.40 -0.46 2.73
N ALA A 166 7.50 -0.54 1.76
CA ALA A 166 6.93 -1.82 1.34
C ALA A 166 6.30 -1.79 -0.06
N ASN A 167 5.94 -2.98 -0.54
CA ASN A 167 5.19 -3.16 -1.78
C ASN A 167 3.81 -3.74 -1.47
N TYR A 168 2.77 -3.10 -1.96
CA TYR A 168 1.37 -3.46 -1.73
C TYR A 168 0.69 -3.98 -2.99
N ARG A 169 -0.25 -4.91 -2.80
CA ARG A 169 -1.16 -5.34 -3.86
C ARG A 169 -2.58 -5.55 -3.33
N TYR A 170 -3.55 -5.37 -4.21
CA TYR A 170 -4.94 -5.75 -4.00
C TYR A 170 -5.59 -6.15 -5.33
N VAL A 171 -6.73 -6.81 -5.25
CA VAL A 171 -7.49 -7.27 -6.41
C VAL A 171 -8.86 -6.60 -6.43
N THR A 172 -9.28 -6.14 -7.61
CA THR A 172 -10.63 -5.65 -7.88
C THR A 172 -11.33 -6.52 -8.91
N GLY A 173 -12.67 -6.52 -8.87
CA GLY A 173 -13.49 -7.33 -9.77
C GLY A 173 -13.78 -8.72 -9.19
N SER A 174 -14.34 -9.61 -10.01
CA SER A 174 -14.71 -10.96 -9.59
C SER A 174 -14.66 -11.95 -10.77
N GLY A 175 -14.53 -13.24 -10.45
CA GLY A 175 -14.52 -14.31 -11.46
C GLY A 175 -13.39 -14.13 -12.48
N LYS A 176 -13.76 -14.14 -13.77
CA LYS A 176 -12.82 -13.98 -14.89
C LYS A 176 -12.37 -12.52 -15.12
N ASN A 177 -13.10 -11.56 -14.56
CA ASN A 177 -12.82 -10.13 -14.70
C ASN A 177 -12.18 -9.62 -13.40
N GLN A 178 -10.96 -10.07 -13.12
CA GLN A 178 -10.16 -9.61 -11.99
C GLN A 178 -8.95 -8.83 -12.47
N SER A 179 -8.64 -7.74 -11.78
CA SER A 179 -7.44 -6.93 -12.02
C SER A 179 -6.63 -6.84 -10.73
N THR A 180 -5.33 -7.13 -10.82
CA THR A 180 -4.39 -6.97 -9.71
C THR A 180 -3.73 -5.61 -9.79
N HIS A 181 -3.90 -4.81 -8.76
CA HIS A 181 -3.26 -3.52 -8.60
C HIS A 181 -2.02 -3.65 -7.74
N LYS A 182 -0.94 -2.96 -8.11
CA LYS A 182 0.34 -2.96 -7.40
C LYS A 182 0.77 -1.54 -7.11
N TRP A 183 1.38 -1.36 -5.94
CA TRP A 183 1.87 -0.10 -5.45
C TRP A 183 3.16 -0.35 -4.65
N GLY A 184 4.11 0.57 -4.72
CA GLY A 184 5.09 0.74 -3.66
C GLY A 184 4.62 1.86 -2.74
N TYR A 185 4.90 1.73 -1.45
CA TYR A 185 4.55 2.77 -0.49
C TYR A 185 5.62 2.99 0.57
N VAL A 186 5.62 4.21 1.11
CA VAL A 186 6.25 4.56 2.39
C VAL A 186 5.15 5.03 3.33
N ALA A 187 5.10 4.49 4.55
CA ALA A 187 4.17 4.93 5.59
C ALA A 187 4.96 5.51 6.76
N ILE A 188 4.67 6.75 7.13
CA ILE A 188 5.38 7.48 8.18
C ILE A 188 4.39 7.91 9.25
N LYS A 189 4.70 7.59 10.51
CA LYS A 189 3.82 7.91 11.64
C LYS A 189 4.02 9.36 12.08
N LEU A 190 2.98 10.19 12.04
CA LEU A 190 3.01 11.58 12.51
C LEU A 190 2.84 11.67 14.03
N ASP A 191 3.34 12.75 14.64
CA ASP A 191 3.25 13.00 16.09
C ASP A 191 1.86 13.46 16.52
N VAL A 192 1.17 14.14 15.60
CA VAL A 192 -0.18 14.64 15.80
C VAL A 192 -1.04 14.26 14.60
N PRO A 193 -2.35 14.06 14.80
CA PRO A 193 -3.28 13.94 13.69
C PRO A 193 -3.32 15.25 12.89
N LEU A 194 -3.31 15.14 11.56
CA LEU A 194 -3.41 16.25 10.62
C LEU A 194 -4.66 16.10 9.74
N PRO A 195 -5.20 17.19 9.19
CA PRO A 195 -6.33 17.11 8.27
C PRO A 195 -5.98 16.27 7.04
N HIS A 196 -6.99 15.61 6.46
CA HIS A 196 -6.76 14.71 5.34
C HIS A 196 -6.39 15.50 4.09
N ILE A 197 -5.12 15.48 3.71
CA ILE A 197 -4.61 16.16 2.51
C ILE A 197 -4.05 15.13 1.55
N LEU A 198 -4.30 15.33 0.26
CA LEU A 198 -3.74 14.52 -0.81
C LEU A 198 -3.00 15.41 -1.81
N LEU A 199 -1.78 15.03 -2.17
CA LEU A 199 -1.03 15.57 -3.29
C LEU A 199 -0.95 14.49 -4.38
N ASP A 200 -1.64 14.71 -5.49
CA ASP A 200 -1.57 13.87 -6.69
C ASP A 200 -0.40 14.35 -7.55
N ALA A 201 0.64 13.53 -7.69
CA ALA A 201 1.88 13.91 -8.36
C ALA A 201 1.72 13.84 -9.88
N VAL A 202 1.83 15.01 -10.55
CA VAL A 202 1.65 15.11 -12.00
C VAL A 202 2.69 14.26 -12.74
N GLY A 203 3.92 14.18 -12.23
CA GLY A 203 5.01 13.41 -12.83
C GLY A 203 4.84 11.89 -12.77
N ASN A 204 4.02 11.39 -11.84
CA ASN A 204 3.70 9.97 -11.71
C ASN A 204 2.37 9.59 -12.38
N ASN A 205 1.72 10.52 -13.09
CA ASN A 205 0.48 10.24 -13.81
C ASN A 205 0.71 9.39 -15.06
N GLY A 206 -0.25 8.51 -15.36
CA GLY A 206 -0.22 7.70 -16.57
C GLY A 206 -0.69 8.50 -17.79
N LEU A 207 -0.59 7.88 -18.97
CA LEU A 207 -1.06 8.44 -20.24
C LEU A 207 -2.56 8.84 -20.25
N PHE A 208 -3.34 8.38 -19.27
CA PHE A 208 -4.79 8.60 -19.16
C PHE A 208 -5.21 9.37 -17.89
N GLY A 209 -4.27 10.06 -17.21
CA GLY A 209 -4.53 10.90 -16.04
C GLY A 209 -4.03 10.30 -14.73
N SER A 210 -4.62 10.75 -13.61
CA SER A 210 -4.20 10.34 -12.27
C SER A 210 -4.23 8.82 -12.09
N ASN A 211 -3.15 8.32 -11.49
CA ASN A 211 -2.96 6.90 -11.22
C ASN A 211 -3.62 6.43 -9.90
N LEU A 212 -4.21 7.37 -9.15
CA LEU A 212 -4.89 7.13 -7.91
C LEU A 212 -6.13 6.23 -8.10
N PRO A 213 -6.44 5.37 -7.12
CA PRO A 213 -7.58 4.44 -7.22
C PRO A 213 -8.93 5.12 -7.03
N THR A 214 -8.97 6.41 -6.67
CA THR A 214 -10.19 7.13 -6.36
C THR A 214 -10.08 8.56 -6.86
N SER A 215 -11.17 9.06 -7.43
CA SER A 215 -11.30 10.48 -7.79
C SER A 215 -12.05 11.24 -6.69
N PHE A 216 -11.62 12.47 -6.45
CA PHE A 216 -12.19 13.36 -5.44
C PHE A 216 -13.00 14.48 -6.09
N ASP A 217 -13.88 15.08 -5.29
CA ASP A 217 -14.73 16.17 -5.75
C ASP A 217 -13.89 17.41 -6.13
N ARG A 218 -14.26 18.09 -7.22
CA ARG A 218 -13.44 19.17 -7.81
C ARG A 218 -13.32 20.39 -6.90
N ASP A 219 -14.34 20.66 -6.11
CA ASP A 219 -14.40 21.71 -5.10
C ASP A 219 -13.51 21.45 -3.88
N GLN A 220 -12.93 20.26 -3.77
CA GLN A 220 -11.92 19.93 -2.76
C GLN A 220 -10.50 20.16 -3.25
N ARG A 221 -10.33 20.54 -4.52
CA ARG A 221 -9.03 20.90 -5.08
C ARG A 221 -8.67 22.31 -4.68
N LEU A 222 -7.49 22.48 -4.11
CA LEU A 222 -6.92 23.78 -3.77
C LEU A 222 -5.68 24.00 -4.63
N SER A 223 -5.65 25.11 -5.35
CA SER A 223 -4.45 25.59 -6.03
C SER A 223 -3.59 26.38 -5.06
N LEU A 224 -2.31 26.05 -4.98
CA LEU A 224 -1.35 26.80 -4.18
C LEU A 224 -0.67 27.89 -5.03
N GLU A 225 -0.10 28.89 -4.36
CA GLU A 225 0.64 29.97 -5.03
C GLU A 225 1.93 29.44 -5.70
N GLY A 226 2.43 30.21 -6.67
CA GLY A 226 3.67 29.87 -7.39
C GLY A 226 3.45 28.82 -8.48
N ASP A 227 4.39 27.88 -8.60
CA ASP A 227 4.40 26.85 -9.63
C ASP A 227 4.11 25.44 -9.10
N PHE A 228 3.65 25.32 -7.86
CA PHE A 228 3.35 24.05 -7.21
C PHE A 228 2.36 23.19 -8.00
N ASP A 229 1.35 23.82 -8.61
CA ASP A 229 0.33 23.18 -9.44
C ASP A 229 0.89 22.49 -10.71
N LYS A 230 2.14 22.80 -11.12
CA LYS A 230 2.83 22.08 -12.20
C LYS A 230 3.30 20.69 -11.77
N TYR A 231 3.53 20.50 -10.47
CA TYR A 231 4.09 19.29 -9.89
C TYR A 231 3.02 18.46 -9.17
N PHE A 232 2.07 19.11 -8.50
CA PHE A 232 1.05 18.44 -7.70
C PHE A 232 -0.34 19.04 -7.89
N SER A 233 -1.37 18.21 -7.78
CA SER A 233 -2.73 18.68 -7.50
C SER A 233 -3.06 18.43 -6.03
N LEU A 234 -3.28 19.49 -5.24
CA LEU A 234 -3.63 19.38 -3.82
C LEU A 234 -5.14 19.24 -3.63
N PHE A 235 -5.54 18.28 -2.81
CA PHE A 235 -6.92 18.11 -2.34
C PHE A 235 -6.99 18.19 -0.81
N CYS A 236 -7.97 18.90 -0.30
CA CYS A 236 -8.24 18.99 1.14
C CYS A 236 -9.76 18.99 1.43
N PRO A 237 -10.19 18.70 2.68
CA PRO A 237 -11.59 18.73 3.05
C PRO A 237 -12.11 20.16 2.97
N ARG A 238 -13.39 20.34 2.59
CA ARG A 238 -13.99 21.67 2.57
C ARG A 238 -13.86 22.33 3.94
N GLY A 239 -13.51 23.60 3.95
CA GLY A 239 -13.31 24.37 5.18
C GLY A 239 -11.92 24.21 5.81
N TYR A 240 -11.04 23.37 5.27
CA TYR A 240 -9.65 23.19 5.71
C TYR A 240 -8.61 23.80 4.75
N GLU A 241 -9.05 24.63 3.79
CA GLU A 241 -8.18 25.25 2.80
C GLU A 241 -7.11 26.12 3.47
N ARG A 242 -7.51 26.88 4.50
CA ARG A 242 -6.59 27.70 5.31
C ARG A 242 -5.58 26.84 6.06
N ASP A 243 -6.03 25.72 6.64
CA ASP A 243 -5.17 24.78 7.34
C ASP A 243 -4.15 24.13 6.39
N ALA A 244 -4.56 23.80 5.16
CA ALA A 244 -3.67 23.31 4.11
C ALA A 244 -2.59 24.35 3.77
N LEU A 245 -2.93 25.64 3.64
CA LEU A 245 -1.95 26.70 3.41
C LEU A 245 -0.91 26.82 4.55
N TYR A 246 -1.33 26.63 5.81
CA TYR A 246 -0.40 26.63 6.95
C TYR A 246 0.51 25.40 6.99
N LEU A 247 0.02 24.25 6.52
CA LEU A 247 0.80 23.01 6.47
C LEU A 247 1.76 22.97 5.28
N PHE A 248 1.41 23.64 4.19
CA PHE A 248 2.20 23.73 2.95
C PHE A 248 2.79 25.13 2.77
N THR A 249 3.62 25.54 3.72
CA THR A 249 4.43 26.76 3.58
C THR A 249 5.39 26.66 2.39
N PRO A 250 5.88 27.78 1.82
CA PRO A 250 6.74 27.76 0.64
C PRO A 250 7.98 26.86 0.74
N ASP A 251 8.58 26.77 1.92
CA ASP A 251 9.72 25.89 2.17
C ASP A 251 9.34 24.40 2.17
N ILE A 252 8.13 24.05 2.62
CA ILE A 252 7.60 22.68 2.57
C ILE A 252 7.24 22.32 1.13
N MET A 253 6.58 23.22 0.40
CA MET A 253 6.26 23.03 -1.02
C MET A 253 7.52 22.73 -1.84
N ALA A 254 8.58 23.53 -1.65
CA ALA A 254 9.86 23.29 -2.32
C ALA A 254 10.44 21.91 -2.01
N ARG A 255 10.36 21.46 -0.75
CA ARG A 255 10.84 20.12 -0.36
C ARG A 255 10.06 18.99 -1.04
N PHE A 256 8.75 19.12 -1.17
CA PHE A 256 7.94 18.15 -1.91
C PHE A 256 8.29 18.14 -3.40
N ILE A 257 8.48 19.31 -4.02
CA ILE A 257 8.92 19.42 -5.42
C ILE A 257 10.28 18.73 -5.62
N ASP A 258 11.25 19.05 -4.77
CA ASP A 258 12.63 18.59 -4.95
C ASP A 258 12.80 17.08 -4.70
N ASN A 259 12.01 16.49 -3.79
CA ASN A 259 12.26 15.14 -3.28
C ASN A 259 11.13 14.13 -3.52
N ALA A 260 9.90 14.60 -3.73
CA ALA A 260 8.72 13.76 -3.76
C ALA A 260 7.83 13.98 -5.01
N ALA A 261 8.28 14.77 -6.00
CA ALA A 261 7.50 15.04 -7.22
C ALA A 261 7.15 13.80 -8.07
N GLU A 262 7.79 12.66 -7.80
CA GLU A 262 7.45 11.36 -8.40
C GLU A 262 6.53 10.49 -7.54
N LEU A 263 6.05 10.99 -6.40
CA LEU A 263 5.29 10.24 -5.40
C LEU A 263 3.98 10.93 -5.08
N ASP A 264 2.87 10.19 -5.12
CA ASP A 264 1.61 10.69 -4.58
C ASP A 264 1.72 10.75 -3.05
N VAL A 265 1.26 11.82 -2.42
CA VAL A 265 1.38 12.02 -0.97
C VAL A 265 0.00 12.06 -0.35
N GLU A 266 -0.24 11.27 0.70
CA GLU A 266 -1.50 11.30 1.45
C GLU A 266 -1.22 11.50 2.94
N ILE A 267 -1.79 12.54 3.52
CA ILE A 267 -1.88 12.74 4.95
C ILE A 267 -3.28 12.31 5.37
N VAL A 268 -3.38 11.39 6.32
CA VAL A 268 -4.67 10.96 6.88
C VAL A 268 -4.49 10.47 8.31
N ASP A 269 -5.36 10.94 9.19
CA ASP A 269 -5.22 10.75 10.64
C ASP A 269 -3.83 11.19 11.10
N ASP A 270 -3.07 10.28 11.69
CA ASP A 270 -1.73 10.48 12.20
C ASP A 270 -0.67 9.76 11.36
N TRP A 271 -0.91 9.68 10.04
CA TRP A 271 -0.03 9.07 9.05
C TRP A 271 0.22 9.99 7.84
N LEU A 272 1.44 9.93 7.33
CA LEU A 272 1.80 10.38 5.99
C LEU A 272 2.20 9.17 5.14
N PHE A 273 1.63 9.07 3.95
CA PHE A 273 1.94 8.06 2.97
C PHE A 273 2.57 8.67 1.72
N LEU A 274 3.52 7.95 1.15
CA LEU A 274 4.04 8.20 -0.19
C LEU A 274 3.71 6.98 -1.05
N TYR A 275 3.16 7.17 -2.24
CA TYR A 275 2.77 6.08 -3.15
C TYR A 275 3.44 6.18 -4.51
N ALA A 276 3.74 5.03 -5.09
CA ALA A 276 4.26 4.92 -6.46
C ALA A 276 3.65 3.72 -7.19
N LYS A 277 3.53 3.82 -8.53
CA LYS A 277 3.15 2.69 -9.41
C LYS A 277 4.32 1.77 -9.76
N ARG A 278 5.34 1.74 -8.90
CA ARG A 278 6.52 0.86 -8.97
C ARG A 278 6.82 0.29 -7.58
N ASP A 279 7.55 -0.81 -7.53
CA ASP A 279 8.03 -1.35 -6.26
C ASP A 279 9.03 -0.34 -5.64
N LEU A 280 8.88 -0.04 -4.35
CA LEU A 280 9.76 0.87 -3.60
C LEU A 280 10.73 0.12 -2.69
N SER A 281 10.29 -0.98 -2.08
CA SER A 281 11.22 -1.90 -1.41
C SER A 281 11.85 -2.78 -2.49
N THR A 282 13.13 -2.58 -2.83
CA THR A 282 13.81 -3.27 -3.93
C THR A 282 15.22 -3.73 -3.55
N LEU A 283 15.91 -4.42 -4.47
CA LEU A 283 17.33 -4.75 -4.31
C LEU A 283 18.26 -3.70 -4.95
N ASP A 284 17.71 -2.60 -5.49
CA ASP A 284 18.47 -1.55 -6.12
C ASP A 284 18.92 -0.51 -5.07
N PRO A 285 20.24 -0.34 -4.85
CA PRO A 285 20.75 0.68 -3.92
C PRO A 285 20.33 2.10 -4.26
N ALA A 286 20.17 2.45 -5.55
CA ALA A 286 19.81 3.80 -5.95
C ALA A 286 18.39 4.17 -5.49
N THR A 287 17.45 3.22 -5.60
CA THR A 287 16.09 3.37 -5.06
C THR A 287 16.12 3.69 -3.55
N TRP A 288 16.93 2.97 -2.77
CA TRP A 288 17.05 3.22 -1.32
C TRP A 288 17.69 4.57 -0.99
N ALA A 289 18.73 4.96 -1.73
CA ALA A 289 19.38 6.26 -1.57
C ALA A 289 18.38 7.40 -1.79
N TRP A 290 17.59 7.31 -2.87
CA TRP A 290 16.52 8.27 -3.15
C TRP A 290 15.46 8.27 -2.05
N LEU A 291 14.95 7.11 -1.64
CA LEU A 291 13.92 7.01 -0.59
C LEU A 291 14.38 7.60 0.75
N PHE A 292 15.61 7.33 1.17
CA PHE A 292 16.14 7.88 2.42
C PHE A 292 16.41 9.38 2.33
N ALA A 293 16.84 9.89 1.19
CA ALA A 293 16.93 11.33 0.97
C ALA A 293 15.54 12.00 1.05
N THR A 294 14.54 11.42 0.38
CA THR A 294 13.16 11.92 0.40
C THR A 294 12.57 11.90 1.80
N VAL A 295 12.67 10.78 2.52
CA VAL A 295 12.15 10.67 3.89
C VAL A 295 12.92 11.60 4.83
N GLY A 296 14.25 11.66 4.74
CA GLY A 296 15.06 12.56 5.56
C GLY A 296 14.66 14.03 5.40
N ALA A 297 14.49 14.49 4.15
CA ALA A 297 14.07 15.85 3.84
C ALA A 297 12.66 16.20 4.38
N LEU A 298 11.74 15.23 4.39
CA LEU A 298 10.40 15.42 4.95
C LEU A 298 10.39 15.41 6.49
N LEU A 299 11.16 14.52 7.11
CA LEU A 299 11.24 14.38 8.57
C LEU A 299 11.68 15.68 9.26
N GLU A 300 12.59 16.45 8.65
CA GLU A 300 13.02 17.77 9.17
C GLU A 300 11.84 18.74 9.35
N LYS A 301 10.80 18.62 8.52
CA LYS A 301 9.63 19.50 8.54
C LYS A 301 8.51 19.00 9.46
N PHE A 302 8.49 17.71 9.80
CA PHE A 302 7.43 17.17 10.68
C PHE A 302 7.48 17.74 12.10
N ALA A 303 8.65 18.17 12.57
CA ALA A 303 8.75 18.90 13.84
C ALA A 303 7.90 20.18 13.85
N GLN A 304 7.78 20.88 12.71
CA GLN A 304 6.91 22.04 12.57
C GLN A 304 5.42 21.63 12.64
N TRP A 305 5.04 20.56 11.95
CA TRP A 305 3.67 20.04 11.97
C TRP A 305 3.23 19.51 13.34
N SER A 306 4.15 19.00 14.16
CA SER A 306 3.85 18.55 15.54
C SER A 306 3.19 19.63 16.42
N ARG A 307 3.39 20.91 16.06
CA ARG A 307 2.84 22.09 16.76
C ARG A 307 1.45 22.49 16.27
N TRP A 308 0.99 21.95 15.13
CA TRP A 308 -0.31 22.29 14.56
C TRP A 308 -1.46 21.87 15.48
N ARG A 309 -2.51 22.68 15.54
CA ARG A 309 -3.74 22.44 16.33
C ARG A 309 -4.95 22.92 15.54
N ASP A 310 -6.07 22.20 15.70
CA ASP A 310 -7.34 22.58 15.10
C ASP A 310 -8.12 23.50 16.04
N ASP A 311 -8.23 24.78 15.68
CA ASP A 311 -8.96 25.79 16.45
C ASP A 311 -10.44 25.44 16.64
N ARG A 312 -11.02 24.63 15.74
CA ARG A 312 -12.41 24.18 15.83
C ARG A 312 -12.65 23.33 17.08
N LEU A 313 -11.65 22.57 17.52
CA LEU A 313 -11.73 21.78 18.75
C LEU A 313 -11.72 22.64 20.02
N ALA A 314 -11.06 23.79 20.00
CA ALA A 314 -11.10 24.76 21.10
C ALA A 314 -12.44 25.48 21.18
N ALA A 315 -13.02 25.87 20.04
CA ALA A 315 -14.36 26.46 19.98
C ALA A 315 -15.41 25.49 20.53
N ASP A 316 -15.35 24.23 20.10
CA ASP A 316 -16.19 23.13 20.60
C ASP A 316 -16.04 22.91 22.11
N ALA A 317 -14.80 22.86 22.61
CA ALA A 317 -14.53 22.68 24.04
C ALA A 317 -15.06 23.86 24.86
N SER A 318 -14.88 25.09 24.37
CA SER A 318 -15.38 26.31 24.99
C SER A 318 -16.91 26.34 25.02
N ALA A 319 -17.58 25.92 23.94
CA ALA A 319 -19.03 25.83 23.87
C ALA A 319 -19.59 24.79 24.87
N ARG A 320 -18.95 23.61 24.98
CA ARG A 320 -19.33 22.59 25.99
C ARG A 320 -19.13 23.09 27.41
N ALA A 321 -18.02 23.78 27.69
CA ALA A 321 -17.74 24.36 29.00
C ALA A 321 -18.78 25.43 29.38
N ALA A 322 -19.11 26.35 28.47
CA ALA A 322 -20.15 27.34 28.69
C ALA A 322 -21.53 26.70 28.97
N GLY A 323 -21.88 25.64 28.24
CA GLY A 323 -23.10 24.86 28.51
C GLY A 323 -23.10 24.18 29.88
N ALA A 324 -21.96 23.65 30.33
CA ALA A 324 -21.80 23.01 31.63
C ALA A 324 -21.85 24.01 32.80
N VAL A 325 -21.24 25.20 32.65
CA VAL A 325 -21.35 26.29 33.64
C VAL A 325 -22.79 26.81 33.69
N GLY A 326 -23.46 26.92 32.55
CA GLY A 326 -24.88 27.22 32.47
C GLY A 326 -25.73 26.22 33.25
N ALA A 327 -25.47 24.91 33.12
CA ALA A 327 -26.13 23.84 33.87
C ALA A 327 -25.76 23.83 35.38
N GLY A 328 -24.51 24.14 35.73
CA GLY A 328 -24.02 24.21 37.10
C GLY A 328 -24.56 25.42 37.88
N PHE A 329 -24.81 26.55 37.20
CA PHE A 329 -25.48 27.71 37.79
C PHE A 329 -26.93 27.40 38.17
N VAL A 330 -27.60 26.50 37.43
CA VAL A 330 -28.94 25.99 37.80
C VAL A 330 -28.89 25.05 39.02
N ALA A 331 -27.72 24.47 39.32
CA ALA A 331 -27.51 23.52 40.43
C ALA A 331 -26.88 24.15 41.70
N GLY A 332 -26.65 25.46 41.73
CA GLY A 332 -26.31 26.21 42.95
C GLY A 332 -24.88 26.06 43.49
N GLY A 333 -23.93 25.53 42.71
CA GLY A 333 -22.53 25.37 43.14
C GLY A 333 -21.68 26.63 42.93
N VAL A 334 -20.98 27.10 43.96
CA VAL A 334 -20.00 28.20 43.88
C VAL A 334 -18.76 27.70 43.14
N ALA A 335 -18.48 28.25 41.97
CA ALA A 335 -17.26 27.94 41.20
C ALA A 335 -16.03 28.59 41.86
N ASP A 336 -14.96 27.82 42.06
CA ASP A 336 -13.70 28.30 42.62
C ASP A 336 -13.04 29.32 41.68
N PRO A 337 -12.88 30.60 42.09
CA PRO A 337 -12.30 31.66 41.27
C PRO A 337 -10.79 31.49 41.02
N PHE A 338 -10.12 30.51 41.66
CA PHE A 338 -8.70 30.22 41.50
C PHE A 338 -8.40 28.89 40.81
N ALA A 339 -9.43 28.21 40.27
CA ALA A 339 -9.22 27.02 39.45
C ALA A 339 -8.29 27.36 38.28
N ALA A 340 -7.22 26.56 38.12
CA ALA A 340 -6.24 26.75 37.04
C ALA A 340 -6.97 26.90 35.70
N ALA A 341 -6.68 27.97 34.97
CA ALA A 341 -7.27 28.20 33.66
C ALA A 341 -7.04 26.94 32.80
N PRO A 342 -8.09 26.39 32.16
CA PRO A 342 -7.91 25.26 31.25
C PRO A 342 -6.86 25.65 30.20
N ASP A 343 -5.97 24.71 29.86
CA ASP A 343 -4.93 24.91 28.85
C ASP A 343 -5.56 25.54 27.60
N LEU A 344 -5.17 26.78 27.28
CA LEU A 344 -5.76 27.56 26.19
C LEU A 344 -5.43 26.98 24.81
N ARG A 345 -4.54 25.97 24.75
CA ARG A 345 -4.20 25.28 23.52
C ARG A 345 -5.31 24.27 23.17
N PRO A 346 -5.81 24.27 21.92
CA PRO A 346 -6.72 23.22 21.49
C PRO A 346 -6.08 21.84 21.71
N PRO A 347 -6.87 20.82 22.10
CA PRO A 347 -6.36 19.47 22.24
C PRO A 347 -5.84 18.96 20.88
N PRO A 348 -4.84 18.05 20.87
CA PRO A 348 -4.40 17.42 19.63
C PRO A 348 -5.55 16.69 18.93
N GLY A 349 -5.71 16.91 17.63
CA GLY A 349 -6.73 16.23 16.83
C GLY A 349 -7.22 17.09 15.67
N VAL A 350 -8.16 16.51 14.92
CA VAL A 350 -8.84 17.13 13.78
C VAL A 350 -10.34 16.99 14.00
N ALA A 351 -11.11 18.05 13.79
CA ALA A 351 -12.56 18.00 13.82
C ALA A 351 -13.11 17.05 12.73
N PRO A 352 -14.29 16.45 12.92
CA PRO A 352 -14.81 15.39 12.03
C PRO A 352 -14.79 15.75 10.54
N GLU A 353 -15.05 17.02 10.22
CA GLU A 353 -15.09 17.56 8.86
C GLU A 353 -13.74 17.47 8.13
N GLY A 354 -12.62 17.54 8.85
CA GLY A 354 -11.27 17.50 8.29
C GLY A 354 -10.67 16.11 8.19
N ARG A 355 -11.34 15.09 8.72
CA ARG A 355 -10.74 13.76 8.84
C ARG A 355 -10.70 13.00 7.52
N ARG A 356 -11.60 13.27 6.58
CA ARG A 356 -11.70 12.49 5.33
C ARG A 356 -12.09 13.36 4.14
N LEU A 357 -11.41 13.17 3.01
CA LEU A 357 -11.86 13.65 1.70
C LEU A 357 -13.16 12.96 1.28
N LYS A 358 -14.05 13.68 0.58
CA LYS A 358 -15.27 13.10 0.02
C LYS A 358 -14.97 12.54 -1.37
N ARG A 359 -15.42 11.31 -1.59
CA ARG A 359 -15.25 10.66 -2.89
C ARG A 359 -16.23 11.25 -3.88
N ARG A 360 -15.78 11.48 -5.11
CA ARG A 360 -16.68 11.92 -6.17
C ARG A 360 -17.70 10.84 -6.46
N VAL A 361 -18.98 11.18 -6.31
CA VAL A 361 -20.08 10.30 -6.71
C VAL A 361 -20.39 10.55 -8.19
N SER A 362 -20.26 9.53 -9.03
CA SER A 362 -20.58 9.67 -10.46
C SER A 362 -22.10 9.82 -10.62
N VAL A 363 -22.56 11.05 -10.87
CA VAL A 363 -23.97 11.36 -11.18
C VAL A 363 -24.45 10.57 -12.40
N LEU A 364 -23.59 10.37 -13.40
CA LEU A 364 -23.87 9.52 -14.56
C LEU A 364 -24.09 8.05 -14.18
N GLY A 365 -23.34 7.53 -13.21
CA GLY A 365 -23.54 6.18 -12.68
C GLY A 365 -24.89 6.05 -11.98
N ILE A 366 -25.29 7.05 -11.20
CA ILE A 366 -26.63 7.10 -10.58
C ILE A 366 -27.71 7.14 -11.65
N ILE A 367 -27.58 8.02 -12.64
CA ILE A 367 -28.54 8.13 -13.76
C ILE A 367 -28.63 6.78 -14.50
N ALA A 368 -27.51 6.12 -14.78
CA ALA A 368 -27.50 4.82 -15.46
C ALA A 368 -28.22 3.74 -14.63
N VAL A 369 -28.01 3.70 -13.31
CA VAL A 369 -28.74 2.77 -12.43
C VAL A 369 -30.23 3.11 -12.38
N VAL A 370 -30.59 4.39 -12.26
CA VAL A 370 -32.00 4.83 -12.26
C VAL A 370 -32.69 4.49 -13.57
N VAL A 371 -32.04 4.73 -14.71
CA VAL A 371 -32.55 4.36 -16.04
C VAL A 371 -32.68 2.85 -16.16
N PHE A 372 -31.69 2.07 -15.71
CA PHE A 372 -31.75 0.62 -15.72
C PHE A 372 -32.92 0.09 -14.88
N VAL A 373 -33.10 0.60 -13.65
CA VAL A 373 -34.21 0.23 -12.77
C VAL A 373 -35.55 0.64 -13.39
N ALA A 374 -35.66 1.83 -13.98
CA ALA A 374 -36.88 2.28 -14.65
C ALA A 374 -37.25 1.39 -15.83
N VAL A 375 -36.28 1.03 -16.68
CA VAL A 375 -36.47 0.10 -17.80
C VAL A 375 -36.89 -1.28 -17.28
N TRP A 376 -36.23 -1.79 -16.24
CA TRP A 376 -36.54 -3.08 -15.63
C TRP A 376 -37.96 -3.13 -15.04
N VAL A 377 -38.38 -2.07 -14.35
CA VAL A 377 -39.74 -1.93 -13.81
C VAL A 377 -40.76 -1.88 -14.95
N VAL A 378 -40.52 -1.10 -16.00
CA VAL A 378 -41.41 -1.04 -17.17
C VAL A 378 -41.56 -2.42 -17.81
N THR A 379 -40.49 -3.21 -17.95
CA THR A 379 -40.56 -4.59 -18.49
C THR A 379 -41.25 -5.62 -17.58
N ILE A 380 -41.58 -5.26 -16.33
CA ILE A 380 -42.34 -6.13 -15.42
C ILE A 380 -43.84 -5.83 -15.48
N PHE A 381 -44.21 -4.58 -15.79
CA PHE A 381 -45.61 -4.12 -15.78
C PHE A 381 -46.24 -3.99 -17.16
N PHE A 382 -45.44 -4.08 -18.24
CA PHE A 382 -45.85 -4.16 -19.64
C PHE A 382 -45.16 -5.35 -20.29
#